data_AF-A0A1A3C319-F1
#
_entry.id   AF-A0A1A3C319-F1
#
_cell.length_a   1.000
_cell.length_b   1.000
_cell.length_c   1.000
_cell.angle_alpha   90.00
_cell.angle_beta   90.00
_cell.angle_gamma   90.00
#
_symmetry.space_group_name_H-M   'P 1'
#
loop_
_entity.id
_entity.type
_entity.pdbx_description
1 polymer ?
#
loop_
_entity_poly.entity_id
_entity_poly.type
_entity_poly.pdbx_seq_one_letter_code
_entity_poly.pdbx_strand_id
1 'polypeptide(L)'
;MRRNLTTVPMALLVLVAVLLGLSGCSSSGDNKPGATVPSTPGNAEGKHGPFFPQCGGVTDETVTQLTKITGLVNTAKNSVGCQWLAGGGISGPHFSFSWYRGSPIGRERKTEELSRASVEDININGHGGFIAVGNEPSLGDSLCEVGIQFQDDFIEWSVSFSQKPFPPPCDIAKELTRQSIANSK
;
A
#
# COMPACT_ATOMS: atom_id res chain seq x y z
N MET A 1 -35.11 45.95 20.11
CA MET A 1 -34.59 46.28 21.45
C MET A 1 -33.44 45.34 21.78
N ARG A 2 -32.27 45.94 22.10
CA ARG A 2 -31.12 45.45 22.89
C ARG A 2 -30.42 44.13 22.50
N ARG A 3 -29.29 44.31 21.81
CA ARG A 3 -28.13 43.41 21.74
C ARG A 3 -27.48 43.33 23.13
N ASN A 4 -27.27 42.13 23.66
CA ASN A 4 -26.43 41.93 24.84
C ASN A 4 -25.00 41.62 24.38
N LEU A 5 -24.17 42.67 24.40
CA LEU A 5 -22.72 42.59 24.34
C LEU A 5 -22.21 42.19 25.73
N THR A 6 -21.69 40.98 25.87
CA THR A 6 -20.87 40.62 27.03
C THR A 6 -19.42 40.98 26.73
N THR A 7 -18.99 42.08 27.35
CA THR A 7 -17.62 42.57 27.39
C THR A 7 -16.73 41.63 28.20
N VAL A 8 -15.70 41.08 27.56
CA VAL A 8 -14.61 40.33 28.22
C VAL A 8 -13.57 41.35 28.71
N PRO A 9 -13.20 41.39 30.01
CA PRO A 9 -12.19 42.31 30.48
C PRO A 9 -10.78 41.83 30.11
N MET A 10 -10.03 42.69 29.43
CA MET A 10 -8.57 42.67 29.33
C MET A 10 -7.97 42.82 30.74
N ALA A 11 -7.12 41.89 31.14
CA ALA A 11 -6.21 42.05 32.27
C ALA A 11 -4.79 41.61 31.87
N LEU A 12 -3.83 42.41 32.31
CA LEU A 12 -2.43 42.51 31.92
C LEU A 12 -1.58 41.24 32.13
N LEU A 13 -0.67 41.03 31.17
CA LEU A 13 0.76 40.70 31.29
C LEU A 13 1.29 40.12 32.61
N VAL A 14 1.84 38.90 32.54
CA VAL A 14 3.16 38.56 33.13
C VAL A 14 3.87 37.55 32.23
N LEU A 15 5.00 37.96 31.64
CA LEU A 15 5.96 37.09 30.96
C LEU A 15 6.82 36.41 32.03
N VAL A 16 6.64 35.11 32.25
CA VAL A 16 7.53 34.31 33.10
C VAL A 16 8.26 33.31 32.21
N ALA A 17 9.52 33.59 31.92
CA ALA A 17 10.44 32.62 31.36
C ALA A 17 10.78 31.60 32.45
N VAL A 18 10.24 30.40 32.36
CA VAL A 18 10.64 29.28 33.22
C VAL A 18 11.48 28.32 32.38
N LEU A 19 12.79 28.38 32.59
CA LEU A 19 13.72 27.32 32.21
C LEU A 19 13.47 26.13 33.14
N LEU A 20 12.70 25.15 32.68
CA LEU A 20 12.61 23.83 33.33
C LEU A 20 13.56 22.89 32.62
N GLY A 21 14.71 22.65 33.25
CA GLY A 21 15.55 21.51 32.95
C GLY A 21 14.75 20.23 33.15
N LEU A 22 14.74 19.37 32.12
CA LEU A 22 14.19 18.03 32.23
C LEU A 22 15.12 17.18 33.11
N SER A 23 14.93 17.26 34.43
CA SER A 23 15.35 16.23 35.36
C SER A 23 14.45 15.02 35.12
N GLY A 24 15.04 13.94 34.60
CA GLY A 24 14.38 12.65 34.40
C GLY A 24 13.82 12.14 35.73
N CYS A 25 12.49 12.02 35.80
CA CYS A 25 11.82 11.36 36.90
C CYS A 25 11.92 9.85 36.68
N SER A 26 12.81 9.21 37.44
CA SER A 26 12.81 7.77 37.68
C SER A 26 11.54 7.40 38.43
N SER A 27 10.60 6.73 37.77
CA SER A 27 9.59 5.92 38.45
C SER A 27 9.99 4.46 38.30
N SER A 28 10.44 3.87 39.40
CA SER A 28 10.79 2.47 39.53
C SER A 28 9.54 1.61 39.32
N GLY A 29 9.39 1.08 38.11
CA GLY A 29 8.63 -0.13 37.84
C GLY A 29 9.61 -1.18 37.33
N ASP A 30 9.57 -2.37 37.91
CA ASP A 30 10.44 -3.51 37.57
C ASP A 30 10.32 -3.90 36.09
N ASN A 31 11.06 -3.23 35.23
CA ASN A 31 11.27 -3.61 33.83
C ASN A 31 12.48 -4.53 33.76
N LYS A 32 12.19 -5.83 33.76
CA LYS A 32 13.12 -6.85 33.28
C LYS A 32 13.58 -6.41 31.88
N PRO A 33 14.89 -6.23 31.60
CA PRO A 33 15.34 -5.78 30.29
C PRO A 33 14.80 -6.72 29.23
N GLY A 34 13.91 -6.19 28.39
CA GLY A 34 13.42 -6.87 27.21
C GLY A 34 14.60 -7.31 26.38
N ALA A 35 14.55 -8.56 25.92
CA ALA A 35 15.53 -9.10 25.00
C ALA A 35 15.80 -8.09 23.88
N THR A 36 17.07 -7.74 23.68
CA THR A 36 17.52 -7.05 22.49
C THR A 36 17.05 -7.87 21.30
N VAL A 37 16.02 -7.41 20.59
CA VAL A 37 15.72 -7.94 19.26
C VAL A 37 16.97 -7.61 18.45
N PRO A 38 17.67 -8.61 17.88
CA PRO A 38 18.84 -8.31 17.06
C PRO A 38 18.37 -7.46 15.89
N SER A 39 18.78 -6.19 15.86
CA SER A 39 18.78 -5.41 14.64
C SER A 39 19.82 -6.07 13.73
N THR A 40 19.35 -6.93 12.84
CA THR A 40 20.20 -7.48 11.78
C THR A 40 20.80 -6.29 11.02
N PRO A 41 22.13 -6.19 10.89
CA PRO A 41 22.74 -5.16 10.06
C PRO A 41 22.16 -5.28 8.65
N GLY A 42 21.45 -4.24 8.20
CA GLY A 42 21.04 -4.08 6.81
C GLY A 42 22.26 -3.74 5.96
N ASN A 43 23.19 -4.70 5.84
CA ASN A 43 24.45 -4.59 5.10
C ASN A 43 24.71 -5.88 4.31
N ALA A 44 23.65 -6.55 3.85
CA ALA A 44 23.75 -7.32 2.63
C ALA A 44 23.33 -6.37 1.51
N GLU A 45 24.22 -6.12 0.56
CA GLU A 45 23.84 -5.60 -0.74
C GLU A 45 22.78 -6.57 -1.28
N GLY A 46 21.50 -6.17 -1.19
CA GLY A 46 20.38 -7.05 -1.47
C GLY A 46 20.50 -7.60 -2.89
N LYS A 47 20.21 -8.89 -3.08
CA LYS A 47 20.11 -9.45 -4.42
C LYS A 47 18.83 -8.90 -5.03
N HIS A 48 18.97 -7.87 -5.85
CA HIS A 48 17.84 -7.22 -6.49
C HIS A 48 17.37 -7.97 -7.74
N GLY A 49 16.09 -7.81 -8.03
CA GLY A 49 15.46 -8.30 -9.25
C GLY A 49 15.76 -7.42 -10.47
N PRO A 50 15.08 -7.66 -11.60
CA PRO A 50 15.16 -6.78 -12.76
C PRO A 50 14.59 -5.40 -12.43
N PHE A 51 14.91 -4.42 -13.28
CA PHE A 51 14.32 -3.10 -13.18
C PHE A 51 12.94 -3.09 -13.84
N PHE A 52 11.93 -2.57 -13.14
CA PHE A 52 10.61 -2.34 -13.71
C PHE A 52 10.50 -0.89 -14.20
N PRO A 53 10.05 -0.65 -15.44
CA PRO A 53 9.68 0.69 -15.87
C PRO A 53 8.60 1.26 -14.95
N GLN A 54 8.41 2.59 -14.98
CA GLN A 54 7.32 3.25 -14.27
C GLN A 54 5.98 2.52 -14.51
N CYS A 55 5.21 2.27 -13.45
CA CYS A 55 3.96 1.51 -13.50
C CYS A 55 4.10 0.06 -14.02
N GLY A 56 5.27 -0.56 -13.92
CA GLY A 56 5.54 -1.87 -14.55
C GLY A 56 5.55 -1.80 -16.07
N GLY A 57 5.67 -0.60 -16.66
CA GLY A 57 5.50 -0.41 -18.11
C GLY A 57 4.06 -0.54 -18.59
N VAL A 58 3.08 -0.55 -17.69
CA VAL A 58 1.65 -0.55 -18.03
C VAL A 58 1.16 0.87 -18.25
N THR A 59 0.33 1.06 -19.29
CA THR A 59 -0.25 2.36 -19.67
C THR A 59 -1.61 2.58 -19.00
N ASP A 60 -2.03 3.85 -18.90
CA ASP A 60 -3.35 4.21 -18.38
C ASP A 60 -4.47 3.64 -19.27
N GLU A 61 -4.23 3.56 -20.58
CA GLU A 61 -5.12 2.95 -21.56
C GLU A 61 -5.29 1.44 -21.31
N THR A 62 -4.19 0.73 -21.01
CA THR A 62 -4.24 -0.70 -20.68
C THR A 62 -5.08 -0.95 -19.42
N VAL A 63 -4.87 -0.17 -18.35
CA VAL A 63 -5.65 -0.31 -17.11
C VAL A 63 -7.14 -0.05 -17.38
N THR A 64 -7.45 1.02 -18.12
CA THR A 64 -8.83 1.34 -18.54
C THR A 64 -9.45 0.21 -19.37
N GLN A 65 -8.70 -0.33 -20.33
CA GLN A 65 -9.18 -1.39 -21.22
C GLN A 65 -9.46 -2.70 -20.48
N LEU A 66 -8.60 -3.10 -19.55
CA LEU A 66 -8.76 -4.34 -18.80
C LEU A 66 -9.87 -4.22 -17.76
N THR A 67 -9.89 -3.13 -16.99
CA THR A 67 -10.86 -2.91 -15.91
C THR A 67 -12.25 -2.52 -16.38
N LYS A 68 -12.37 -1.99 -17.61
CA LYS A 68 -13.60 -1.39 -18.17
C LYS A 68 -14.10 -0.16 -17.40
N ILE A 69 -13.29 0.42 -16.52
CA ILE A 69 -13.65 1.63 -15.79
C ILE A 69 -13.24 2.86 -16.61
N THR A 70 -14.21 3.71 -16.93
CA THR A 70 -13.95 4.99 -17.59
C THR A 70 -13.56 6.07 -16.59
N GLY A 71 -12.81 7.08 -17.04
CA GLY A 71 -12.42 8.20 -16.19
C GLY A 71 -11.42 7.85 -15.09
N LEU A 72 -10.62 6.81 -15.25
CA LEU A 72 -9.50 6.54 -14.35
C LEU A 72 -8.46 7.65 -14.44
N VAL A 73 -8.00 8.09 -13.27
CA VAL A 73 -6.94 9.07 -13.12
C VAL A 73 -5.77 8.38 -12.41
N ASN A 74 -4.57 8.48 -12.98
CA ASN A 74 -3.35 8.02 -12.35
C ASN A 74 -2.92 9.04 -11.27
N THR A 75 -3.40 8.85 -10.04
CA THR A 75 -3.25 9.81 -8.94
C THR A 75 -1.92 9.72 -8.22
N ALA A 76 -1.18 8.62 -8.40
CA ALA A 76 0.18 8.48 -7.91
C ALA A 76 1.00 7.80 -9.00
N LYS A 77 2.10 8.43 -9.43
CA LYS A 77 2.98 7.90 -10.48
C LYS A 77 4.43 8.20 -10.14
N ASN A 78 5.15 7.21 -9.62
CA ASN A 78 6.55 7.38 -9.20
C ASN A 78 7.41 6.16 -9.58
N SER A 79 8.64 6.09 -9.06
CA SER A 79 9.60 5.05 -9.40
C SER A 79 9.30 3.68 -8.77
N VAL A 80 8.41 3.61 -7.77
CA VAL A 80 8.10 2.40 -7.01
C VAL A 80 6.64 1.98 -7.08
N GLY A 81 5.78 2.75 -7.73
CA GLY A 81 4.38 2.38 -7.85
C GLY A 81 3.51 3.36 -8.62
N CYS A 82 2.31 2.89 -8.93
CA CYS A 82 1.24 3.66 -9.54
C CYS A 82 -0.12 3.35 -8.93
N GLN A 83 -1.03 4.34 -8.92
CA GLN A 83 -2.41 4.20 -8.44
C GLN A 83 -3.37 4.84 -9.43
N TRP A 84 -4.38 4.09 -9.85
CA TRP A 84 -5.50 4.58 -10.64
C TRP A 84 -6.77 4.59 -9.80
N LEU A 85 -7.42 5.76 -9.77
CA LEU A 85 -8.67 5.99 -9.05
C LEU A 85 -9.74 6.54 -10.01
N ALA A 86 -10.97 6.06 -9.88
CA ALA A 86 -12.09 6.58 -10.68
C ALA A 86 -12.34 8.06 -10.34
N GLY A 87 -12.24 8.93 -11.36
CA GLY A 87 -12.37 10.37 -11.20
C GLY A 87 -11.33 11.02 -10.26
N GLY A 88 -10.28 10.29 -9.88
CA GLY A 88 -9.30 10.73 -8.87
C GLY A 88 -9.78 10.67 -7.42
N GLY A 89 -10.97 10.14 -7.15
CA GLY A 89 -11.53 10.03 -5.80
C GLY A 89 -11.05 8.77 -5.06
N ILE A 90 -10.81 8.87 -3.75
CA ILE A 90 -10.46 7.71 -2.91
C ILE A 90 -11.63 6.74 -2.68
N SER A 91 -12.85 7.18 -3.00
CA SER A 91 -14.05 6.37 -2.95
C SER A 91 -14.32 5.81 -4.33
N GLY A 92 -14.35 4.48 -4.45
CA GLY A 92 -14.60 3.80 -5.73
C GLY A 92 -13.66 2.64 -5.99
N PRO A 93 -13.62 2.13 -7.23
CA PRO A 93 -12.65 1.11 -7.60
C PRO A 93 -11.24 1.69 -7.55
N HIS A 94 -10.28 0.88 -7.12
CA HIS A 94 -8.88 1.25 -7.02
C HIS A 94 -8.00 0.16 -7.63
N PHE A 95 -7.02 0.60 -8.42
CA PHE A 95 -6.06 -0.27 -9.08
C PHE A 95 -4.66 0.24 -8.77
N SER A 96 -3.73 -0.63 -8.40
CA SER A 96 -2.37 -0.21 -8.08
C SER A 96 -1.33 -1.20 -8.53
N PHE A 97 -0.17 -0.64 -8.86
CA PHE A 97 1.09 -1.35 -9.04
C PHE A 97 2.05 -0.91 -7.94
N SER A 98 2.70 -1.86 -7.29
CA SER A 98 3.74 -1.61 -6.29
C SER A 98 4.98 -2.44 -6.63
N TRP A 99 6.15 -1.84 -6.46
CA TRP A 99 7.45 -2.50 -6.59
C TRP A 99 8.26 -2.27 -5.33
N TYR A 100 8.51 -3.36 -4.60
CA TYR A 100 9.21 -3.36 -3.33
C TYR A 100 10.62 -3.91 -3.52
N ARG A 101 11.63 -3.11 -3.14
CA ARG A 101 13.04 -3.49 -3.23
C ARG A 101 13.61 -3.87 -1.88
N GLY A 102 14.36 -4.97 -1.81
CA GLY A 102 14.95 -5.49 -0.57
C GLY A 102 13.92 -5.93 0.48
N SER A 103 12.71 -6.28 0.03
CA SER A 103 11.63 -6.80 0.88
C SER A 103 11.20 -8.17 0.34
N PRO A 104 11.40 -9.27 1.08
CA PRO A 104 10.97 -10.58 0.63
C PRO A 104 9.44 -10.67 0.59
N ILE A 105 8.88 -11.31 -0.44
CA ILE A 105 7.42 -11.45 -0.64
C ILE A 105 6.74 -12.16 0.54
N GLY A 106 7.47 -12.99 1.27
CA GLY A 106 6.94 -13.78 2.38
C GLY A 106 6.41 -12.93 3.55
N ARG A 107 6.81 -11.66 3.68
CA ARG A 107 6.14 -10.76 4.62
C ARG A 107 4.76 -10.35 4.12
N GLU A 108 4.64 -10.00 2.85
CA GLU A 108 3.38 -9.59 2.25
C GLU A 108 2.36 -10.72 2.26
N ARG A 109 2.78 -11.92 1.84
CA ARG A 109 1.94 -13.13 1.86
C ARG A 109 1.29 -13.36 3.23
N LYS A 110 2.01 -13.14 4.34
CA LYS A 110 1.44 -13.31 5.69
C LYS A 110 0.35 -12.29 6.00
N THR A 111 0.46 -11.07 5.51
CA THR A 111 -0.58 -10.04 5.64
C THR A 111 -1.82 -10.44 4.84
N GLU A 112 -1.61 -10.94 3.62
CA GLU A 112 -2.67 -11.42 2.75
C GLU A 112 -3.41 -12.61 3.37
N GLU A 113 -2.68 -13.58 3.92
CA GLU A 113 -3.25 -14.77 4.60
C GLU A 113 -4.10 -14.43 5.84
N LEU A 114 -3.89 -13.25 6.44
CA LEU A 114 -4.67 -12.77 7.57
C LEU A 114 -5.95 -12.02 7.18
N SER A 115 -6.02 -11.50 5.96
CA SER A 115 -7.03 -10.49 5.58
C SER A 115 -7.83 -10.83 4.33
N ARG A 116 -7.38 -11.79 3.52
CA ARG A 116 -8.05 -12.21 2.29
C ARG A 116 -8.89 -13.46 2.49
N ALA A 117 -9.86 -13.64 1.60
CA ALA A 117 -10.72 -14.82 1.59
C ALA A 117 -9.94 -16.08 1.17
N SER A 118 -8.96 -15.94 0.26
CA SER A 118 -8.01 -16.99 -0.07
C SER A 118 -6.65 -16.40 -0.47
N VAL A 119 -5.60 -17.19 -0.27
CA VAL A 119 -4.24 -16.93 -0.77
C VAL A 119 -3.67 -18.24 -1.30
N GLU A 120 -3.28 -18.25 -2.56
CA GLU A 120 -2.80 -19.44 -3.27
C GLU A 120 -1.46 -19.16 -3.95
N ASP A 121 -0.67 -20.22 -4.17
CA ASP A 121 0.56 -20.11 -4.94
C ASP A 121 0.23 -19.89 -6.43
N ILE A 122 0.99 -19.01 -7.09
CA ILE A 122 0.88 -18.79 -8.53
C ILE A 122 2.27 -18.76 -9.19
N ASN A 123 2.32 -19.17 -10.45
CA ASN A 123 3.47 -18.96 -11.32
C ASN A 123 3.05 -18.21 -12.59
N ILE A 124 3.75 -17.11 -12.90
CA ILE A 124 3.54 -16.34 -14.13
C ILE A 124 4.89 -16.22 -14.83
N ASN A 125 4.98 -16.75 -16.06
CA ASN A 125 6.18 -16.72 -16.89
C ASN A 125 7.45 -17.24 -16.18
N GLY A 126 7.33 -18.28 -15.33
CA GLY A 126 8.44 -18.86 -14.59
C GLY A 126 8.74 -18.19 -13.24
N HIS A 127 8.05 -17.10 -12.91
CA HIS A 127 8.22 -16.41 -11.64
C HIS A 127 7.12 -16.81 -10.64
N GLY A 128 7.53 -17.26 -9.45
CA GLY A 128 6.62 -17.68 -8.40
C GLY A 128 6.18 -16.52 -7.50
N GLY A 129 5.01 -16.68 -6.91
CA GLY A 129 4.47 -15.74 -5.93
C GLY A 129 3.12 -16.19 -5.41
N PHE A 130 2.24 -15.25 -5.11
CA PHE A 130 0.89 -15.53 -4.62
C PHE A 130 -0.19 -14.82 -5.43
N ILE A 131 -1.39 -15.39 -5.38
CA ILE A 131 -2.62 -14.74 -5.78
C ILE A 131 -3.59 -14.76 -4.60
N ALA A 132 -4.17 -13.62 -4.28
CA ALA A 132 -5.03 -13.44 -3.12
C ALA A 132 -6.36 -12.81 -3.50
N VAL A 133 -7.46 -13.33 -2.95
CA VAL A 133 -8.82 -12.91 -3.29
C VAL A 133 -9.47 -12.23 -2.10
N GLY A 134 -9.95 -11.00 -2.27
CA GLY A 134 -10.79 -10.31 -1.31
C GLY A 134 -12.27 -10.45 -1.68
N ASN A 135 -13.08 -10.87 -0.72
CA ASN A 135 -14.52 -10.99 -0.86
C ASN A 135 -15.23 -9.87 -0.07
N GLU A 136 -16.19 -9.21 -0.70
CA GLU A 136 -17.07 -8.25 -0.05
C GLU A 136 -18.51 -8.77 -0.13
N PRO A 137 -19.31 -8.80 0.96
CA PRO A 137 -20.60 -9.49 0.96
C PRO A 137 -21.59 -9.06 -0.13
N SER A 138 -21.55 -7.81 -0.57
CA SER A 138 -22.45 -7.29 -1.61
C SER A 138 -21.88 -7.46 -3.04
N LEU A 139 -20.56 -7.48 -3.19
CA LEU A 139 -19.86 -7.53 -4.46
C LEU A 139 -19.31 -8.93 -4.81
N GLY A 140 -19.16 -9.83 -3.84
CA GLY A 140 -18.43 -11.08 -4.00
C GLY A 140 -16.93 -10.86 -4.12
N ASP A 141 -16.25 -11.72 -4.89
CA ASP A 141 -14.82 -11.66 -5.16
C ASP A 141 -14.49 -10.44 -6.04
N SER A 142 -14.32 -9.31 -5.38
CA SER A 142 -14.23 -7.98 -5.99
C SER A 142 -12.84 -7.38 -5.90
N LEU A 143 -11.97 -8.00 -5.10
CA LEU A 143 -10.57 -7.65 -4.99
C LEU A 143 -9.71 -8.86 -5.36
N CYS A 144 -8.66 -8.63 -6.15
CA CYS A 144 -7.62 -9.63 -6.35
C CYS A 144 -6.24 -8.98 -6.36
N GLU A 145 -5.31 -9.62 -5.66
CA GLU A 145 -3.91 -9.21 -5.56
C GLU A 145 -3.00 -10.31 -6.10
N VAL A 146 -2.01 -9.92 -6.89
CA VAL A 146 -0.98 -10.83 -7.40
C VAL A 146 0.38 -10.26 -7.07
N GLY A 147 1.10 -10.95 -6.18
CA GLY A 147 2.49 -10.66 -5.84
C GLY A 147 3.44 -11.64 -6.55
N ILE A 148 4.52 -11.18 -7.17
CA ILE A 148 5.54 -12.03 -7.82
C ILE A 148 6.95 -11.69 -7.35
N GLN A 149 7.69 -12.71 -6.91
CA GLN A 149 9.04 -12.58 -6.36
C GLN A 149 10.13 -12.51 -7.44
N PHE A 150 11.09 -11.62 -7.19
CA PHE A 150 12.35 -11.47 -7.91
C PHE A 150 13.52 -11.30 -6.91
N GLN A 151 14.16 -12.39 -6.53
CA GLN A 151 15.24 -12.37 -5.52
C GLN A 151 14.75 -11.74 -4.19
N ASP A 152 15.35 -10.64 -3.74
CA ASP A 152 14.93 -9.89 -2.54
C ASP A 152 13.87 -8.81 -2.85
N ASP A 153 13.39 -8.71 -4.08
CA ASP A 153 12.39 -7.73 -4.53
C ASP A 153 11.08 -8.43 -4.94
N PHE A 154 9.94 -7.75 -4.89
CA PHE A 154 8.71 -8.25 -5.51
C PHE A 154 7.90 -7.13 -6.12
N ILE A 155 7.06 -7.48 -7.10
CA ILE A 155 6.00 -6.60 -7.61
C ILE A 155 4.65 -7.10 -7.10
N GLU A 156 3.71 -6.19 -7.00
CA GLU A 156 2.33 -6.51 -6.66
C GLU A 156 1.36 -5.67 -7.48
N TRP A 157 0.33 -6.32 -8.00
CA TRP A 157 -0.85 -5.68 -8.58
C TRP A 157 -2.05 -5.90 -7.67
N SER A 158 -2.75 -4.83 -7.30
CA SER A 158 -4.05 -4.88 -6.62
C SER A 158 -5.15 -4.37 -7.55
N VAL A 159 -6.21 -5.17 -7.71
CA VAL A 159 -7.35 -4.88 -8.56
C VAL A 159 -8.61 -4.96 -7.72
N SER A 160 -9.21 -3.82 -7.39
CA SER A 160 -10.40 -3.75 -6.55
C SER A 160 -11.54 -2.98 -7.21
N PHE A 161 -12.71 -3.60 -7.23
CA PHE A 161 -13.95 -2.99 -7.72
C PHE A 161 -14.88 -2.62 -6.56
N SER A 162 -15.65 -1.54 -6.75
CA SER A 162 -16.60 -1.05 -5.75
C SER A 162 -18.07 -1.17 -6.17
N GLN A 163 -18.35 -1.64 -7.39
CA GLN A 163 -19.71 -1.78 -7.92
C GLN A 163 -19.78 -2.79 -9.07
N LYS A 164 -20.87 -3.56 -9.15
CA LYS A 164 -21.17 -4.48 -10.25
C LYS A 164 -21.80 -3.74 -11.46
N PRO A 165 -21.67 -4.28 -12.69
CA PRO A 165 -20.86 -5.44 -13.06
C PRO A 165 -19.37 -5.06 -13.21
N PHE A 166 -18.49 -6.03 -12.96
CA PHE A 166 -17.06 -5.90 -13.23
C PHE A 166 -16.51 -7.18 -13.86
N PRO A 167 -15.49 -7.09 -14.74
CA PRO A 167 -14.72 -8.24 -15.22
C PRO A 167 -14.00 -8.97 -14.05
N PRO A 168 -13.64 -10.26 -14.19
CA PRO A 168 -12.97 -11.01 -13.13
C PRO A 168 -11.68 -10.32 -12.65
N PRO A 169 -11.58 -9.89 -11.37
CA PRO A 169 -10.45 -9.09 -10.90
C PRO A 169 -9.11 -9.84 -11.02
N CYS A 170 -9.12 -11.14 -10.74
CA CYS A 170 -7.90 -11.96 -10.84
C CYS A 170 -7.39 -12.16 -12.26
N ASP A 171 -8.25 -12.20 -13.27
CA ASP A 171 -7.79 -12.29 -14.66
C ASP A 171 -7.07 -11.01 -15.08
N ILE A 172 -7.55 -9.85 -14.60
CA ILE A 172 -6.90 -8.56 -14.81
C ILE A 172 -5.57 -8.51 -14.07
N ALA A 173 -5.53 -8.88 -12.79
CA ALA A 173 -4.30 -8.85 -11.99
C ALA A 173 -3.20 -9.75 -12.58
N LYS A 174 -3.57 -10.94 -13.08
CA LYS A 174 -2.64 -11.85 -13.80
C LYS A 174 -2.12 -11.22 -15.09
N GLU A 175 -2.97 -10.60 -15.90
CA GLU A 175 -2.56 -10.00 -17.17
C GLU A 175 -1.67 -8.77 -16.97
N LEU A 176 -2.02 -7.89 -16.03
CA LEU A 176 -1.19 -6.72 -15.66
C LEU A 176 0.18 -7.16 -15.15
N THR A 177 0.22 -8.19 -14.30
CA THR A 177 1.46 -8.80 -13.82
C THR A 177 2.26 -9.37 -14.99
N ARG A 178 1.64 -10.15 -15.89
CA ARG A 178 2.31 -10.73 -17.06
C ARG A 178 2.97 -9.66 -17.94
N GLN A 179 2.27 -8.55 -18.20
CA GLN A 179 2.84 -7.42 -18.94
C GLN A 179 4.00 -6.78 -18.20
N SER A 180 3.88 -6.60 -16.88
CA SER A 180 4.94 -6.02 -16.05
C SER A 180 6.23 -6.84 -16.08
N ILE A 181 6.10 -8.16 -16.01
CA ILE A 181 7.23 -9.10 -16.16
C ILE A 181 7.86 -8.95 -17.55
N ALA A 182 7.05 -8.94 -18.60
CA ALA A 182 7.54 -8.82 -19.98
C ALA A 182 8.24 -7.48 -20.27
N ASN A 183 7.89 -6.43 -19.54
CA ASN A 183 8.46 -5.09 -19.68
C ASN A 183 9.72 -4.86 -18.82
N SER A 184 10.06 -5.80 -17.93
CA SER A 184 11.22 -5.68 -17.04
C SER A 184 12.55 -5.80 -17.81
N LYS A 185 13.63 -5.23 -17.25
CA LYS A 185 14.97 -5.18 -17.85
C LYS A 185 16.06 -5.68 -16.93
#